data_AF-A0A1A8RGV7-F1
#
_entry.id   AF-A0A1A8RGV7-F1
#
_cell.length_a   1.000
_cell.length_b   1.000
_cell.length_c   1.000
_cell.angle_alpha   90.00
_cell.angle_beta   90.00
_cell.angle_gamma   90.00
#
_symmetry.space_group_name_H-M   'P 1'
#
loop_
_entity.id
_entity.type
_entity.pdbx_description
1 polymer ?
#
loop_
_entity_poly.entity_id
_entity_poly.type
_entity_poly.pdbx_seq_one_letter_code
_entity_poly.pdbx_strand_id
1 'polypeptide(L)'
;MLGAEVCDTILSHAKERFSFTKHLVAATLLQSDLFVQHTEQFPDAALATAVEAYPMLNKAKLRTELSLIYENHEFRACTGALTLFQFFMENNLQSTFTETVTLLKILVTTPMTTAESERCFSTLKRIKT
;
A
#
# COMPACT_ATOMS: atom_id res chain seq x y z
N MET A 1 -9.41 -7.97 -36.75
CA MET A 1 -8.12 -7.80 -36.05
C MET A 1 -8.20 -6.71 -34.97
N LEU A 2 -8.82 -5.54 -35.22
CA LEU A 2 -8.94 -4.47 -34.22
C LEU A 2 -9.73 -4.81 -32.94
N GLY A 3 -10.72 -5.69 -33.01
CA GLY A 3 -11.59 -6.00 -31.86
C GLY A 3 -10.87 -6.73 -30.70
N ALA A 4 -9.90 -7.60 -31.01
CA ALA A 4 -9.14 -8.33 -30.01
C ALA A 4 -8.16 -7.41 -29.27
N GLU A 5 -7.45 -6.54 -30.01
CA GLU A 5 -6.48 -5.59 -29.44
C GLU A 5 -7.15 -4.58 -28.50
N VAL A 6 -8.36 -4.12 -28.82
CA VAL A 6 -9.13 -3.22 -27.96
C VAL A 6 -9.60 -3.95 -26.69
N CYS A 7 -10.07 -5.19 -26.80
CA CYS A 7 -10.44 -6.00 -25.64
C CYS A 7 -9.25 -6.31 -24.72
N ASP A 8 -8.08 -6.64 -25.30
CA ASP A 8 -6.85 -6.89 -24.54
C ASP A 8 -6.37 -5.63 -23.82
N THR A 9 -6.49 -4.47 -24.47
CA THR A 9 -6.17 -3.17 -23.88
C THR A 9 -7.10 -2.88 -22.69
N ILE A 10 -8.42 -2.98 -22.87
CA ILE A 10 -9.39 -2.78 -21.78
C ILE A 10 -9.14 -3.75 -20.62
N LEU A 11 -8.85 -5.01 -20.91
CA LEU A 11 -8.55 -6.02 -19.89
C LEU A 11 -7.25 -5.68 -19.13
N SER A 12 -6.22 -5.21 -19.83
CA SER A 12 -4.97 -4.76 -19.20
C SER A 12 -5.20 -3.57 -18.27
N HIS A 13 -5.87 -2.53 -18.76
CA HIS A 13 -6.20 -1.35 -17.96
C HIS A 13 -7.11 -1.68 -16.76
N ALA A 14 -8.06 -2.58 -16.94
CA ALA A 14 -8.91 -3.07 -15.85
C ALA A 14 -8.06 -3.76 -14.77
N LYS A 15 -7.17 -4.69 -15.16
CA LYS A 15 -6.27 -5.38 -14.23
C LYS A 15 -5.38 -4.42 -13.46
N GLU A 16 -4.78 -3.44 -14.15
CA GLU A 16 -3.97 -2.40 -13.50
C GLU A 16 -4.80 -1.59 -12.49
N ARG A 17 -6.00 -1.15 -12.86
CA ARG A 17 -6.89 -0.37 -11.97
C ARG A 17 -7.37 -1.18 -10.77
N PHE A 18 -7.68 -2.47 -10.95
CA PHE A 18 -8.06 -3.36 -9.85
C PHE A 18 -6.88 -3.66 -8.92
N SER A 19 -5.67 -3.85 -9.45
CA SER A 19 -4.44 -3.99 -8.66
C SER A 19 -4.21 -2.76 -7.78
N PHE A 20 -4.44 -1.57 -8.34
CA PHE A 20 -4.36 -0.31 -7.63
C PHE A 20 -5.37 -0.16 -6.50
N THR A 21 -6.57 -0.70 -6.69
CA THR A 21 -7.61 -0.71 -5.66
C THR A 21 -7.16 -1.56 -4.47
N LYS A 22 -6.51 -2.70 -4.72
CA LYS A 22 -5.95 -3.55 -3.65
C LYS A 22 -4.78 -2.87 -2.93
N HIS A 23 -3.93 -2.13 -3.66
CA HIS A 23 -2.87 -1.32 -3.07
C HIS A 23 -3.43 -0.23 -2.12
N LEU A 24 -4.50 0.46 -2.55
CA LEU A 24 -5.17 1.45 -1.71
C LEU A 24 -5.77 0.83 -0.45
N VAL A 25 -6.43 -0.33 -0.57
CA VAL A 25 -6.95 -1.08 0.59
C VAL A 25 -5.82 -1.52 1.53
N ALA A 26 -4.65 -1.89 1.00
CA ALA A 26 -3.50 -2.20 1.84
C ALA A 26 -2.96 -0.96 2.56
N ALA A 27 -3.05 0.23 1.95
CA ALA A 27 -2.65 1.48 2.58
C ALA A 27 -3.55 1.87 3.77
N THR A 28 -4.85 1.54 3.74
CA THR A 28 -5.75 1.85 4.86
C THR A 28 -5.35 1.13 6.15
N LEU A 29 -4.67 -0.02 6.06
CA LEU A 29 -4.14 -0.74 7.23
C LEU A 29 -3.13 0.08 8.04
N LEU A 30 -2.47 1.05 7.42
CA LEU A 30 -1.41 1.86 8.02
C LEU A 30 -1.81 3.34 8.11
N GLN A 31 -3.10 3.66 7.94
CA GLN A 31 -3.62 4.99 8.12
C GLN A 31 -3.92 5.23 9.62
N SER A 32 -3.15 6.12 10.24
CA SER A 32 -3.24 6.41 11.68
C SER A 32 -4.62 6.91 12.13
N ASP A 33 -5.36 7.59 11.24
CA ASP A 33 -6.74 8.02 11.50
C ASP A 33 -7.68 6.83 11.79
N LEU A 34 -7.40 5.67 11.22
CA LEU A 34 -8.22 4.46 11.34
C LEU A 34 -7.77 3.54 12.49
N PHE A 35 -6.65 3.82 13.15
CA PHE A 35 -6.10 2.92 14.18
C PHE A 35 -7.04 2.71 15.36
N VAL A 36 -7.80 3.74 15.76
CA VAL A 36 -8.82 3.61 16.82
C VAL A 36 -9.89 2.61 16.41
N GLN A 37 -10.44 2.78 15.20
CA GLN A 37 -11.44 1.87 14.66
C GLN A 37 -10.88 0.46 14.50
N HIS A 38 -9.62 0.32 14.08
CA HIS A 38 -8.95 -0.96 13.90
C HIS A 38 -8.59 -1.66 15.22
N THR A 39 -8.43 -0.90 16.30
CA THR A 39 -8.28 -1.44 17.66
C THR A 39 -9.59 -2.05 18.16
N GLU A 40 -10.72 -1.38 17.92
CA GLU A 40 -12.05 -1.89 18.28
C GLU A 40 -12.45 -3.10 17.42
N GLN A 41 -12.18 -3.01 16.11
CA GLN A 41 -12.47 -4.06 15.16
C GLN A 41 -11.33 -4.20 14.15
N PHE A 42 -10.58 -5.29 14.29
CA PHE A 42 -9.46 -5.57 13.38
C PHE A 42 -9.93 -5.69 11.92
N PRO A 43 -9.27 -5.03 10.95
CA PRO A 43 -9.68 -4.97 9.55
C PRO A 43 -9.28 -6.23 8.76
N ASP A 44 -9.89 -7.37 9.11
CA ASP A 44 -9.61 -8.68 8.53
C ASP A 44 -9.72 -8.74 6.99
N ALA A 45 -10.71 -8.03 6.43
CA ALA A 45 -10.92 -7.97 4.98
C ALA A 45 -9.80 -7.19 4.27
N ALA A 46 -9.34 -6.08 4.85
CA ALA A 46 -8.23 -5.30 4.28
C ALA A 46 -6.91 -6.06 4.39
N LEU A 47 -6.68 -6.77 5.51
CA LEU A 47 -5.53 -7.65 5.67
C LEU A 47 -5.52 -8.76 4.60
N ALA A 48 -6.66 -9.42 4.37
CA ALA A 48 -6.77 -10.44 3.34
C ALA A 48 -6.47 -9.87 1.95
N THR A 49 -7.00 -8.68 1.64
CA THR A 49 -6.76 -7.97 0.37
C THR A 49 -5.29 -7.61 0.19
N ALA A 50 -4.61 -7.15 1.25
CA ALA A 50 -3.20 -6.81 1.21
C ALA A 50 -2.32 -8.05 0.93
N VAL A 51 -2.61 -9.19 1.54
CA VAL A 51 -1.87 -10.44 1.30
C VAL A 51 -2.17 -11.03 -0.08
N GLU A 52 -3.38 -10.84 -0.60
CA GLU A 52 -3.72 -11.21 -1.98
C GLU A 52 -2.93 -10.35 -2.99
N ALA A 53 -2.76 -9.05 -2.72
CA ALA A 53 -1.98 -8.15 -3.56
C ALA A 53 -0.46 -8.41 -3.44
N TYR A 54 -0.01 -8.81 -2.25
CA TYR A 54 1.38 -8.99 -1.89
C TYR A 54 1.61 -10.36 -1.24
N PRO A 55 1.67 -11.44 -2.04
CA PRO A 55 1.75 -12.82 -1.53
C PRO A 55 3.03 -13.13 -0.73
N MET A 56 4.04 -12.27 -0.82
CA MET A 56 5.26 -12.38 -0.02
C MET A 56 5.06 -11.99 1.46
N LEU A 57 3.96 -11.30 1.81
CA LEU A 57 3.66 -10.93 3.18
C LEU A 57 3.11 -12.12 3.97
N ASN A 58 3.62 -12.33 5.17
CA ASN A 58 3.09 -13.33 6.08
C ASN A 58 1.84 -12.78 6.80
N LYS A 59 0.66 -13.29 6.42
CA LYS A 59 -0.63 -12.85 6.97
C LYS A 59 -0.68 -12.89 8.51
N ALA A 60 -0.24 -13.97 9.12
CA ALA A 60 -0.34 -14.16 10.57
C ALA A 60 0.58 -13.19 11.32
N LYS A 61 1.82 -13.05 10.83
CA LYS A 61 2.80 -12.13 11.41
C LYS A 61 2.39 -10.66 11.22
N LEU A 62 1.95 -10.30 10.02
CA LEU A 62 1.43 -8.96 9.72
C LEU A 62 0.22 -8.61 10.59
N ARG A 63 -0.70 -9.57 10.85
CA ARG A 63 -1.81 -9.35 11.77
C ARG A 63 -1.32 -8.96 13.17
N THR A 64 -0.42 -9.77 13.74
CA THR A 64 0.10 -9.54 15.08
C THR A 64 0.83 -8.21 15.18
N GLU A 65 1.67 -7.89 14.19
CA GLU A 65 2.37 -6.61 14.11
C GLU A 65 1.41 -5.42 14.04
N LEU A 66 0.38 -5.49 13.19
CA LEU A 66 -0.64 -4.44 13.07
C LEU A 66 -1.45 -4.28 14.37
N SER A 67 -1.80 -5.37 15.05
CA SER A 67 -2.47 -5.30 16.36
C SER A 67 -1.66 -4.51 17.39
N LEU A 68 -0.35 -4.78 17.48
CA LEU A 68 0.54 -4.04 18.38
C LEU A 68 0.67 -2.56 18.01
N ILE A 69 0.65 -2.25 16.71
CA ILE A 69 0.69 -0.88 16.21
C ILE A 69 -0.59 -0.12 16.56
N TYR A 70 -1.75 -0.75 16.41
CA TYR A 70 -3.04 -0.12 16.70
C TYR A 70 -3.23 0.16 18.20
N GLU A 71 -2.73 -0.73 19.05
CA GLU A 71 -2.80 -0.58 20.51
C GLU A 71 -1.83 0.49 21.06
N ASN A 72 -0.71 0.77 20.38
CA ASN A 72 0.27 1.72 20.86
C ASN A 72 0.04 3.14 20.28
N HIS A 73 -0.32 4.06 21.17
CA HIS A 73 -0.55 5.48 20.91
C HIS A 73 0.62 6.23 20.25
N GLU A 74 1.87 5.78 20.42
CA GLU A 74 3.03 6.42 19.79
C GLU A 74 2.95 6.38 18.26
N PHE A 75 2.43 5.29 17.70
CA PHE A 75 2.28 5.15 16.24
C PHE A 75 1.13 6.00 15.68
N ARG A 76 0.19 6.42 16.53
CA ARG A 76 -0.93 7.29 16.14
C ARG A 76 -0.48 8.72 15.82
N ALA A 77 0.67 9.13 16.34
CA ALA A 77 1.26 10.44 16.03
C ALA A 77 1.85 10.51 14.60
N CYS A 78 2.10 9.37 13.96
CA CYS A 78 2.63 9.33 12.60
C CYS A 78 1.54 9.59 11.56
N THR A 79 1.57 10.75 10.90
CA THR A 79 0.66 11.06 9.79
C THR A 79 1.23 10.55 8.48
N GLY A 80 0.74 9.39 8.03
CA GLY A 80 1.07 8.80 6.72
C GLY A 80 2.15 7.72 6.73
N ALA A 81 2.23 6.96 5.63
CA ALA A 81 3.12 5.80 5.51
C ALA A 81 4.62 6.19 5.59
N LEU A 82 5.02 7.34 5.03
CA LEU A 82 6.42 7.74 5.03
C LEU A 82 6.93 8.11 6.44
N THR A 83 6.13 8.83 7.22
CA THR A 83 6.50 9.21 8.59
C THR A 83 6.54 7.99 9.51
N LEU A 84 5.59 7.06 9.34
CA LEU A 84 5.60 5.77 10.04
C LEU A 84 6.83 4.94 9.65
N PHE A 85 7.21 4.90 8.38
CA PHE A 85 8.42 4.21 7.94
C PHE A 85 9.70 4.81 8.55
N GLN A 86 9.82 6.13 8.56
CA GLN A 86 10.95 6.83 9.21
C GLN A 86 11.01 6.53 10.70
N PHE A 87 9.87 6.58 11.40
CA PHE A 87 9.79 6.24 12.82
C PHE A 87 10.33 4.83 13.11
N PHE A 88 10.02 3.85 12.25
CA PHE A 88 10.51 2.49 12.43
C PHE A 88 12.02 2.39 12.25
N MET A 89 12.59 3.15 11.30
CA MET A 89 14.04 3.16 11.08
C MET A 89 14.79 3.85 12.23
N GLU A 90 14.28 5.00 12.69
CA GLU A 90 14.90 5.79 13.77
C GLU A 90 14.88 5.06 15.11
N ASN A 91 13.83 4.29 15.37
CA ASN A 91 13.67 3.52 16.61
C ASN A 91 14.18 2.07 16.51
N ASN A 92 14.86 1.69 15.42
CA ASN A 92 15.37 0.34 15.18
C ASN A 92 14.31 -0.78 15.27
N LEU A 93 13.07 -0.46 14.90
CA LEU A 93 11.93 -1.38 14.97
C LEU A 93 11.83 -2.30 13.74
N GLN A 94 12.69 -2.12 12.74
CA GLN A 94 12.62 -2.85 11.47
C GLN A 94 12.80 -4.37 11.57
N SER A 95 13.56 -4.85 12.56
CA SER A 95 13.77 -6.27 12.79
C SER A 95 12.59 -6.91 13.53
N THR A 96 11.88 -6.13 14.35
CA THR A 96 10.71 -6.57 15.11
C THR A 96 9.47 -6.63 14.22
N PHE A 97 9.26 -5.60 13.40
CA PHE A 97 8.07 -5.44 12.57
C PHE A 97 8.37 -5.65 11.08
N THR A 98 8.85 -6.83 10.71
CA THR A 98 9.38 -7.07 9.36
C THR A 98 8.30 -7.01 8.29
N GLU A 99 7.08 -7.48 8.57
CA GLU A 99 6.00 -7.49 7.59
C GLU A 99 5.46 -6.09 7.37
N THR A 100 5.27 -5.34 8.45
CA THR A 100 4.80 -3.94 8.41
C THR A 100 5.81 -3.07 7.67
N VAL A 101 7.11 -3.24 7.93
CA VAL A 101 8.17 -2.52 7.21
C VAL A 101 8.19 -2.90 5.73
N THR A 102 7.95 -4.16 5.39
CA THR A 102 7.86 -4.60 3.99
C THR A 102 6.65 -3.98 3.30
N LEU A 103 5.49 -3.97 3.96
CA LEU A 103 4.29 -3.29 3.46
C LEU A 103 4.53 -1.78 3.28
N LEU A 104 5.12 -1.11 4.26
CA LEU A 104 5.49 0.30 4.19
C LEU A 104 6.42 0.60 3.02
N LYS A 105 7.45 -0.22 2.80
CA LYS A 105 8.35 -0.10 1.63
C LYS A 105 7.57 -0.12 0.34
N ILE A 106 6.65 -1.08 0.17
CA ILE A 106 5.81 -1.16 -1.02
C ILE A 106 4.97 0.11 -1.17
N LEU A 107 4.31 0.55 -0.10
CA LEU A 107 3.46 1.75 -0.12
C LEU A 107 4.25 3.02 -0.47
N VAL A 108 5.48 3.19 0.03
CA VAL A 108 6.28 4.40 -0.25
C VAL A 108 7.01 4.35 -1.59
N THR A 109 7.29 3.16 -2.14
CA THR A 109 7.98 3.02 -3.44
C THR A 109 7.03 2.88 -4.62
N THR A 110 5.75 2.58 -4.37
CA THR A 110 4.76 2.43 -5.44
C THR A 110 3.94 3.71 -5.55
N PRO A 111 3.97 4.41 -6.70
CA PRO A 111 3.21 5.63 -6.87
C PRO A 111 1.70 5.33 -6.80
N MET A 112 1.02 5.90 -5.79
CA MET A 112 -0.42 5.71 -5.52
C MET A 112 -1.30 6.64 -6.38
N THR A 113 -0.75 7.32 -7.40
CA THR A 113 -1.57 8.03 -8.40
C THR A 113 -1.22 7.63 -9.84
N THR A 114 -2.22 7.25 -10.63
CA THR A 114 -2.09 7.08 -12.09
C THR A 114 -1.65 8.36 -12.80
N ALA A 115 -1.88 9.53 -12.16
CA ALA A 115 -1.45 10.83 -12.65
C ALA A 115 0.08 10.98 -12.76
N GLU A 116 0.88 10.31 -11.91
CA GLU A 116 2.35 10.40 -12.00
C GLU A 116 2.91 9.72 -13.26
N SER A 117 2.34 8.57 -13.65
CA SER A 117 2.70 7.88 -14.88
C SER A 117 2.35 8.71 -16.12
N GLU A 118 1.18 9.36 -16.12
CA GLU A 118 0.77 10.29 -17.20
C GLU A 118 1.65 11.56 -17.24
N ARG A 119 2.05 12.09 -16.08
CA ARG A 119 2.94 13.26 -16.00
C ARG A 119 4.34 12.95 -16.56
N CYS A 120 4.89 11.79 -16.24
CA CYS A 120 6.17 11.34 -16.77
C CYS A 120 6.10 11.14 -18.30
N PHE A 121 5.03 10.51 -18.79
CA PHE A 121 4.80 10.28 -20.22
C PHE A 121 4.56 11.57 -21.02
N SER A 122 3.81 12.52 -20.46
CA SER A 122 3.58 13.84 -21.08
C SER A 122 4.87 14.65 -21.24
N THR A 123 5.81 14.50 -20.30
CA THR A 123 7.11 15.15 -20.38
C THR A 123 7.98 14.51 -21.45
N LEU A 124 7.97 13.18 -21.58
CA LEU A 124 8.66 12.44 -22.65
C LEU A 124 8.14 12.78 -24.06
N LYS A 125 6.84 13.03 -24.23
CA LYS A 125 6.27 13.50 -25.51
C LYS A 125 6.81 14.87 -25.94
N ARG A 126 7.22 15.71 -24.98
CA ARG A 126 7.68 17.09 -25.23
C ARG A 126 9.14 17.20 -25.65
N ILE A 127 9.92 16.14 -25.50
CA ILE A 127 11.35 16.06 -25.86
C ILE A 127 11.57 15.48 -27.27
N LYS A 128 10.49 15.00 -27.93
CA LYS A 128 10.53 14.39 -29.28
C LYS A 128 9.94 15.33 -30.35
N THR A 129 10.06 16.64 -30.16
CA THR A 129 9.84 17.66 -31.20
C THR A 129 11.15 18.40 -31.41
#